data_AF-A0A948S593-F1
#
_entry.id   AF-A0A948S593-F1
#
_cell.length_a   1.000
_cell.length_b   1.000
_cell.length_c   1.000
_cell.angle_alpha   90.00
_cell.angle_beta   90.00
_cell.angle_gamma   90.00
#
_symmetry.space_group_name_H-M   'P 1'
#
loop_
_entity.id
_entity.type
_entity.pdbx_description
1 polymer ?
#
loop_
_entity_poly.entity_id
_entity_poly.type
_entity_poly.pdbx_seq_one_letter_code
_entity_poly.pdbx_strand_id
1 'polypeptide(L)' 'MAKPGHEADVKKRTLTNLYNARPAWLDLAHKELDAAVAEAYGWTDYTPEMPDEEILRRLLALNLERSAKIKE' A
#
# COMPACT_ATOMS: atom_id res chain seq x y z
N MET A 1 0.98 17.95 24.38
CA MET A 1 2.16 18.84 24.22
C MET A 1 3.42 17.99 24.46
N ALA A 2 4.47 18.17 23.66
CA ALA A 2 5.70 17.40 23.83
C ALA A 2 6.36 17.71 25.19
N LYS A 3 7.03 16.72 25.80
CA LYS A 3 7.86 16.96 26.99
C LYS A 3 9.00 17.94 26.61
N PRO A 4 9.35 18.91 27.48
CA PRO A 4 10.46 19.82 27.22
C PRO A 4 11.72 19.04 26.84
N GLY A 5 12.41 19.44 25.77
CA GLY A 5 13.62 18.78 25.24
C GLY A 5 13.40 17.69 24.19
N HIS A 6 12.17 17.24 23.91
CA HIS A 6 11.87 16.25 22.86
C HIS A 6 11.40 16.87 21.53
N GLU A 7 11.45 18.19 21.41
CA GLU A 7 10.91 18.94 20.27
C GLU A 7 11.62 18.58 18.96
N ALA A 8 12.93 18.33 19.01
CA ALA A 8 13.72 17.90 17.85
C ALA A 8 13.31 16.50 17.36
N ASP A 9 12.98 15.58 18.27
CA ASP A 9 12.55 14.23 17.91
C ASP A 9 11.10 14.21 17.42
N VAL A 10 10.24 15.09 17.94
CA VAL A 10 8.89 15.28 17.41
C VAL A 10 8.92 15.82 15.98
N LYS A 11 9.83 16.76 15.66
CA LYS A 11 10.02 17.26 14.28
C LYS A 11 10.46 16.16 13.30
N LYS A 12 11.13 15.12 13.77
CA LYS A 12 11.54 13.98 12.92
C LYS A 12 10.40 13.00 12.64
N ARG A 13 9.29 13.04 13.39
CA ARG A 13 8.12 12.15 13.23
C ARG A 13 7.20 12.63 12.11
N THR A 14 7.74 12.81 10.91
CA THR A 14 6.96 13.08 9.70
C THR A 14 6.65 11.78 8.97
N LEU A 15 5.55 11.75 8.21
CA LEU A 15 5.23 10.59 7.35
C LEU A 15 6.38 10.32 6.37
N THR A 16 6.96 11.35 5.76
CA THR A 16 8.12 11.22 4.87
C THR A 16 9.28 10.49 5.54
N ASN A 17 9.66 10.87 6.77
CA ASN A 17 10.74 10.20 7.48
C ASN A 17 10.38 8.76 7.88
N LEU A 18 9.12 8.53 8.27
CA LEU A 18 8.64 7.19 8.63
C LEU A 18 8.67 6.24 7.42
N TYR A 19 8.18 6.70 6.27
CA TYR A 19 8.18 5.92 5.02
C TYR A 19 9.59 5.73 4.44
N ASN A 20 10.48 6.71 4.61
CA ASN A 20 11.89 6.55 4.23
C ASN A 20 12.63 5.55 5.12
N ALA A 21 12.38 5.56 6.44
CA ALA A 21 12.99 4.61 7.37
C ALA A 21 12.40 3.20 7.25
N ARG A 22 11.14 3.09 6.79
CA ARG A 22 10.36 1.86 6.56
C ARG A 22 10.63 0.78 7.62
N PRO A 23 10.30 1.04 8.91
CA PRO A 23 10.54 0.07 9.97
C PRO A 23 9.75 -1.22 9.74
N ALA A 24 10.21 -2.34 10.29
CA ALA A 24 9.64 -3.68 10.04
C ALA A 24 8.14 -3.78 10.33
N TRP A 25 7.64 -3.09 11.37
CA TRP A 25 6.22 -3.08 11.70
C TRP A 25 5.37 -2.40 10.62
N LEU A 26 5.92 -1.37 9.96
CA LEU A 26 5.23 -0.67 8.88
C LEU A 26 5.19 -1.56 7.64
N ASP A 27 6.30 -2.24 7.33
CA ASP A 27 6.34 -3.19 6.23
C ASP A 27 5.35 -4.35 6.42
N LEU A 28 5.27 -4.89 7.64
CA LEU A 28 4.29 -5.94 7.98
C LEU A 28 2.85 -5.42 7.83
N ALA A 29 2.56 -4.23 8.36
CA ALA A 29 1.22 -3.64 8.25
C ALA A 29 0.80 -3.41 6.78
N HIS A 30 1.74 -3.01 5.92
CA HIS A 30 1.50 -2.89 4.48
C HIS A 30 1.21 -4.26 3.84
N LYS A 31 1.99 -5.30 4.18
CA LYS A 31 1.76 -6.66 3.65
C LYS A 31 0.41 -7.24 4.05
N GLU A 32 -0.03 -7.02 5.29
CA GLU A 32 -1.35 -7.43 5.77
C GLU A 32 -2.47 -6.70 5.02
N LEU A 33 -2.29 -5.40 4.80
CA LEU A 33 -3.24 -4.60 4.02
C LEU A 33 -3.32 -5.08 2.57
N ASP A 34 -2.18 -5.29 1.91
CA ASP A 34 -2.15 -5.71 0.51
C ASP A 34 -2.76 -7.11 0.32
N ALA A 35 -2.55 -8.03 1.26
CA ALA A 35 -3.20 -9.34 1.24
C ALA A 35 -4.73 -9.24 1.35
N ALA A 36 -5.24 -8.41 2.26
CA ALA A 36 -6.69 -8.19 2.41
C ALA A 36 -7.29 -7.53 1.16
N VAL A 37 -6.56 -6.61 0.51
CA VAL A 37 -6.98 -6.01 -0.76
C VAL A 37 -7.01 -7.07 -1.86
N ALA A 38 -5.97 -7.88 -2.00
CA ALA A 38 -5.91 -8.95 -2.99
C ALA A 38 -7.08 -9.95 -2.84
N GLU A 39 -7.43 -10.32 -1.60
CA GLU A 39 -8.59 -11.15 -1.31
C GLU A 39 -9.90 -10.48 -1.77
N ALA A 40 -10.08 -9.18 -1.51
CA ALA A 40 -11.25 -8.42 -1.97
C ALA A 40 -11.35 -8.33 -3.50
N TYR A 41 -10.21 -8.34 -4.21
CA TYR A 41 -10.15 -8.43 -5.67
C TYR A 41 -10.29 -9.87 -6.19
N GLY A 42 -10.34 -10.88 -5.31
CA GLY A 42 -10.42 -12.29 -5.68
C GLY A 42 -9.11 -12.89 -6.20
N TRP A 43 -7.97 -12.28 -5.90
CA TRP A 43 -6.66 -12.74 -6.36
C TRP A 43 -6.08 -13.78 -5.41
N THR A 44 -6.29 -15.06 -5.71
CA THR A 44 -5.83 -16.19 -4.90
C THR A 44 -4.33 -16.50 -5.04
N ASP A 45 -3.69 -15.93 -6.05
CA ASP A 45 -2.28 -16.12 -6.39
C ASP A 45 -1.41 -14.91 -6.01
N TYR A 46 -1.96 -13.96 -5.25
CA TYR A 46 -1.21 -12.79 -4.79
C TYR A 46 -0.09 -13.20 -3.82
N THR A 47 1.11 -12.67 -4.07
CA THR A 47 2.26 -12.78 -3.18
C THR A 47 2.84 -11.39 -2.93
N PRO A 48 3.33 -11.07 -1.71
CA PRO A 48 4.00 -9.79 -1.44
C PRO A 48 5.19 -9.48 -2.36
N GLU A 49 5.80 -10.52 -2.95
CA GLU A 49 6.92 -10.40 -3.89
C GLU A 49 6.48 -10.23 -5.35
N MET A 50 5.17 -10.18 -5.62
CA MET A 50 4.63 -9.97 -6.96
C MET A 50 5.07 -8.59 -7.47
N PRO A 51 5.63 -8.48 -8.68
CA PRO A 51 6.08 -7.20 -9.21
C PRO A 51 4.89 -6.27 -9.44
N ASP A 52 5.05 -4.99 -9.11
CA ASP A 52 4.03 -3.95 -9.29
C ASP A 52 3.45 -3.93 -10.71
N GLU A 53 4.26 -4.23 -11.73
CA GLU A 53 3.81 -4.27 -13.13
C GLU A 53 2.71 -5.31 -13.38
N GLU A 54 2.77 -6.46 -12.70
CA GLU A 54 1.75 -7.51 -12.79
C GLU A 54 0.43 -7.05 -12.16
N ILE A 55 0.52 -6.43 -10.98
CA ILE A 55 -0.62 -5.83 -10.28
C ILE A 55 -1.28 -4.76 -11.17
N LEU A 56 -0.47 -3.87 -11.77
CA LEU A 56 -0.95 -2.81 -12.66
C LEU A 56 -1.60 -3.37 -13.92
N ARG A 57 -1.05 -4.43 -14.53
CA ARG A 57 -1.65 -5.09 -15.70
C ARG A 57 -3.03 -5.66 -15.38
N ARG A 58 -3.20 -6.34 -14.24
CA ARG A 58 -4.49 -6.88 -13.79
C ARG A 58 -5.52 -5.78 -13.56
N LEU A 59 -5.13 -4.70 -12.86
CA LEU A 59 -6.01 -3.56 -12.63
C LEU A 59 -6.41 -2.85 -13.92
N LEU A 60 -5.49 -2.74 -14.88
CA LEU A 60 -5.79 -2.15 -16.19
C LEU A 60 -6.83 -2.99 -16.95
N ALA A 61 -6.68 -4.31 -16.99
CA ALA A 61 -7.65 -5.21 -17.63
C ALA A 61 -9.05 -5.05 -17.00
N LEU A 62 -9.14 -5.09 -15.67
CA LEU A 62 -10.40 -4.89 -14.95
C LEU A 62 -11.04 -3.52 -15.25
N ASN A 63 -10.24 -2.47 -15.33
CA ASN A 63 -10.72 -1.13 -15.66
C ASN A 63 -11.22 -1.03 -17.11
N LEU A 64 -10.55 -1.69 -18.06
CA LEU A 64 -11.00 -1.75 -19.46
C LEU A 64 -12.32 -2.50 -19.59
N GLU A 65 -12.48 -3.65 -18.92
CA GLU A 65 -13.73 -4.41 -18.90
C GLU A 65 -14.89 -3.60 -18.31
N ARG A 66 -14.67 -2.92 -17.18
CA ARG A 66 -15.67 -2.04 -16.55
C ARG A 66 -16.03 -0.88 -17.46
N SER A 67 -15.04 -0.25 -18.11
CA SER A 67 -15.26 0.86 -19.04
C SER A 67 -16.06 0.42 -20.27
N ALA A 68 -15.83 -0.79 -20.77
CA ALA A 68 -16.63 -1.35 -21.86
C ALA A 68 -18.09 -1.56 -21.45
N LYS A 69 -18.35 -2.14 -20.27
CA LYS A 69 -19.71 -2.36 -19.73
C LYS A 69 -20.49 -1.09 -19.42
N ILE A 70 -19.81 0.02 -19.14
CA ILE A 70 -20.45 1.32 -18.86
C ILE A 70 -20.86 2.05 -20.15
N LYS A 71 -20.29 1.66 -21.31
CA LYS A 71 -20.58 2.29 -22.60
C LYS A 71 -21.74 1.65 -23.37
N GLU A 72 -22.27 0.52 -22.89
CA GLU A 72 -23.53 -0.09 -23.35
C GLU A 72 -24.72 0.47 -22.56
#